data_AF-A0A9P7AFU8-F1
#
_entry.id   AF-A0A9P7AFU8-F1
#
_cell.length_a   1.000
_cell.length_b   1.000
_cell.length_c   1.000
_cell.angle_alpha   90.00
_cell.angle_beta   90.00
_cell.angle_gamma   90.00
#
_symmetry.space_group_name_H-M   'P 1'
#
loop_
_entity.id
_entity.type
_entity.pdbx_description
1 polymer ?
#
loop_
_entity_poly.entity_id
_entity_poly.type
_entity_poly.pdbx_seq_one_letter_code
_entity_poly.pdbx_strand_id
1 'polypeptide(L)'
;MKLDGLESFRLQTILRVFLVLLQISLLLFGLSLSANMWAQQTTISSVIICTTAFGILFYVGTFLVSVLHPDSPFRTPASDLLATICQKIYPGKSTSIRHTLAKSSAIRWILETSTNPEIVEAAATIVPCVQWPPNLDASAAFARLRDSFVACRNRPELYVKYGKAMAHLCIQPVKINKELLGFLWDDKFNQSRSRFIRDAFMAGCAAYKQLKSSREDNARRRKHRASARTALRTMLVHGTRNKLSRPDDEHLIWYGDLRWRHSDEREPSYEKFNWLVDYLGDAENHTDHETEGDALLALSSMRRLGSPAKRPSYINSLIRCMHSTKPPRVRHTALRAVFEAREELASMTSASMPQGVDAQLLDGLSSALMSAVRPNDYHTIHDTRPDGSFHKDRDFCYIRLIYALTEKNEWCHRLIHHGHLKWCIFLVNDICRDDYLRVGSCLLVIFERAKSLGEDLPFSPAEKRRQFPIAEAWHTAQYASRDDPYVDGIQALVMVTRLHLTALDDSVPREWFADLAAKVHRALVNLQQKQTFHVNAGIAQAEIDAAISSMKDLHTDLGHMVEEWNISQRDDEASGS
;
A
#
# COMPACT_ATOMS: atom_id res chain seq x y z
N MET A 1 -35.49 -28.82 -22.24
CA MET A 1 -36.97 -28.84 -22.27
C MET A 1 -37.62 -30.06 -21.61
N LYS A 2 -37.26 -31.32 -21.90
CA LYS A 2 -37.83 -32.48 -21.13
C LYS A 2 -37.21 -32.69 -19.74
N LEU A 3 -35.97 -32.26 -19.52
CA LEU A 3 -35.32 -32.31 -18.19
C LEU A 3 -35.86 -31.23 -17.23
N ASP A 4 -36.21 -30.04 -17.73
CA ASP A 4 -36.75 -28.94 -16.92
C ASP A 4 -38.13 -29.27 -16.33
N GLY A 5 -38.90 -30.12 -17.02
CA GLY A 5 -40.16 -30.66 -16.51
C GLY A 5 -39.99 -31.63 -15.34
N LEU A 6 -38.83 -32.32 -15.26
CA LEU A 6 -38.47 -33.23 -14.17
C LEU A 6 -37.90 -32.49 -12.95
N GLU A 7 -37.33 -31.30 -13.15
CA GLU A 7 -36.92 -30.39 -12.07
C GLU A 7 -38.12 -29.61 -11.49
N SER A 8 -39.13 -29.32 -12.33
CA SER A 8 -40.46 -28.83 -11.92
C SER A 8 -41.25 -29.88 -11.12
N PHE A 9 -41.19 -31.14 -11.53
CA PHE A 9 -41.73 -32.23 -10.74
C PHE A 9 -40.91 -32.32 -9.45
N ARG A 10 -41.57 -32.20 -8.30
CA ARG A 10 -40.96 -32.33 -6.97
C ARG A 10 -40.45 -33.75 -6.68
N LEU A 11 -39.91 -34.46 -7.68
CA LEU A 11 -39.38 -35.82 -7.60
C LEU A 11 -38.35 -35.93 -6.48
N GLN A 12 -37.47 -34.94 -6.33
CA GLN A 12 -36.51 -34.91 -5.24
C GLN A 12 -37.21 -34.88 -3.87
N THR A 13 -38.29 -34.12 -3.73
CA THR A 13 -39.11 -34.08 -2.50
C THR A 13 -39.84 -35.40 -2.28
N ILE A 14 -40.41 -36.00 -3.32
CA ILE A 14 -41.12 -37.28 -3.26
C ILE A 14 -40.16 -38.39 -2.83
N LEU A 15 -38.98 -38.48 -3.45
CA LEU A 15 -37.95 -39.48 -3.12
C LEU A 15 -37.47 -39.32 -1.67
N ARG A 16 -37.33 -38.08 -1.19
CA ARG A 16 -37.01 -37.78 0.21
C ARG A 16 -38.11 -38.26 1.17
N VAL A 17 -39.38 -38.04 0.83
CA VAL A 17 -40.52 -38.51 1.63
C VAL A 17 -40.58 -40.03 1.66
N PHE A 18 -40.34 -40.70 0.53
CA PHE A 18 -40.29 -42.17 0.47
C PHE A 18 -39.20 -42.77 1.37
N LEU A 19 -38.00 -42.18 1.39
CA LEU A 19 -36.92 -42.66 2.27
C LEU A 19 -37.28 -42.52 3.76
N VAL A 20 -37.95 -41.42 4.14
CA VAL A 20 -38.43 -41.22 5.52
C VAL A 20 -39.53 -42.23 5.86
N LEU A 21 -40.49 -42.45 4.95
CA LEU A 21 -41.53 -43.45 5.14
C LEU A 21 -40.95 -44.87 5.29
N LEU A 22 -39.96 -45.22 4.47
CA LEU A 22 -39.28 -46.51 4.55
C LEU A 22 -38.61 -46.73 5.91
N GLN A 23 -37.96 -45.71 6.45
CA GLN A 23 -37.36 -45.77 7.78
C GLN A 23 -38.40 -45.95 8.89
N ILE A 24 -39.53 -45.24 8.80
CA ILE A 24 -40.64 -45.39 9.74
C ILE A 24 -41.24 -46.81 9.63
N SER A 25 -41.43 -47.32 8.41
CA SER A 25 -41.93 -48.67 8.19
C SER A 25 -40.98 -49.74 8.75
N LEU A 26 -39.67 -49.58 8.58
CA LEU A 26 -38.68 -50.50 9.13
C LEU A 26 -38.69 -50.50 10.66
N LEU A 27 -38.83 -49.33 11.27
CA LEU A 27 -38.95 -49.18 12.72
C LEU A 27 -40.22 -49.86 13.25
N LEU A 28 -41.37 -49.57 12.63
CA LEU A 28 -42.65 -50.18 13.01
C LEU A 28 -42.65 -51.69 12.81
N PHE A 29 -42.01 -52.17 11.75
CA PHE A 29 -41.81 -53.60 11.51
C PHE A 29 -40.99 -54.25 12.63
N GLY A 30 -39.85 -53.65 13.02
CA GLY A 30 -39.04 -54.14 14.13
C GLY A 30 -39.80 -54.19 15.46
N LEU A 31 -40.60 -53.17 15.76
CA LEU A 31 -41.44 -53.10 16.95
C LEU A 31 -42.57 -54.15 16.93
N SER A 32 -43.26 -54.30 15.79
CA SER A 32 -44.33 -55.28 15.63
C SER A 32 -43.80 -56.71 15.71
N LEU A 33 -42.66 -56.98 15.07
CA LEU A 33 -41.99 -58.28 15.14
C LEU A 33 -41.55 -58.59 16.58
N SER A 34 -41.00 -57.61 17.29
CA SER A 34 -40.62 -57.75 18.70
C SER A 34 -41.81 -58.13 19.58
N ALA A 35 -42.93 -57.41 19.43
CA ALA A 35 -44.15 -57.65 20.20
C ALA A 35 -44.76 -59.03 19.91
N ASN A 36 -44.81 -59.43 18.63
CA ASN A 36 -45.32 -60.74 18.25
C ASN A 36 -44.42 -61.88 18.77
N MET A 37 -43.11 -61.72 18.63
CA MET A 37 -42.14 -62.72 19.12
C MET A 37 -42.10 -62.80 20.64
N TRP A 38 -42.44 -61.73 21.36
CA TRP A 38 -42.45 -61.74 22.83
C TRP A 38 -43.44 -62.76 23.38
N ALA A 39 -44.60 -62.91 22.72
CA ALA A 39 -45.61 -63.89 23.11
C ALA A 39 -45.23 -65.34 22.77
N GLN A 40 -44.34 -65.56 21.80
CA GLN A 40 -43.95 -66.89 21.34
C GLN A 40 -42.64 -67.38 21.97
N GLN A 41 -41.58 -66.57 21.89
CA GLN A 41 -40.23 -66.89 22.37
C GLN A 41 -39.52 -65.62 22.85
N THR A 42 -39.52 -65.43 24.18
CA THR A 42 -38.98 -64.24 24.85
C THR A 42 -37.49 -64.02 24.57
N THR A 43 -36.69 -65.08 24.45
CA THR A 43 -35.26 -64.97 24.11
C THR A 43 -35.04 -64.35 22.74
N ILE A 44 -35.78 -64.79 21.71
CA ILE A 44 -35.67 -64.21 20.36
C ILE A 44 -36.16 -62.77 20.36
N SER A 45 -37.27 -62.50 21.02
CA SER A 45 -37.80 -61.14 21.14
C SER A 45 -36.80 -60.19 21.81
N SER A 46 -36.12 -60.61 22.88
CA SER A 46 -35.10 -59.81 23.56
C SER A 46 -33.95 -59.42 22.63
N VAL A 47 -33.47 -60.34 21.78
CA VAL A 47 -32.41 -60.05 20.79
C VAL A 47 -32.89 -59.03 19.76
N ILE A 48 -34.13 -59.18 19.26
CA ILE A 48 -34.72 -58.25 18.29
C ILE A 48 -34.90 -56.85 18.92
N ILE A 49 -35.36 -56.79 20.18
CA ILE A 49 -35.51 -55.54 20.93
C ILE A 49 -34.16 -54.84 21.11
N CYS A 50 -33.13 -55.56 21.57
CA CYS A 50 -31.79 -54.98 21.76
C CYS A 50 -31.20 -54.45 20.44
N THR A 51 -31.36 -55.21 19.35
CA THR A 51 -30.86 -54.81 18.02
C THR A 51 -31.60 -53.59 17.48
N THR A 52 -32.92 -53.56 17.62
CA THR A 52 -33.77 -52.43 17.20
C THR A 52 -33.44 -51.18 18.02
N ALA A 53 -33.28 -51.31 19.34
CA ALA A 53 -32.90 -50.20 20.22
C ALA A 53 -31.51 -49.63 19.86
N PHE A 54 -30.53 -50.50 19.60
CA PHE A 54 -29.19 -50.07 19.19
C PHE A 54 -29.23 -49.34 17.83
N GLY A 55 -29.99 -49.85 16.87
CA GLY A 55 -30.19 -49.20 15.57
C GLY A 55 -30.82 -47.81 15.71
N ILE A 56 -31.82 -47.64 16.59
CA ILE A 56 -32.44 -46.34 16.88
C ILE A 56 -31.42 -45.39 17.51
N LEU A 57 -30.66 -45.84 18.51
CA LEU A 57 -29.67 -44.99 19.18
C LEU A 57 -28.58 -44.53 18.21
N PHE A 58 -28.07 -45.43 17.36
CA PHE A 58 -27.10 -45.08 16.33
C PHE A 58 -27.69 -44.09 15.31
N TYR A 59 -28.93 -44.31 14.88
CA TYR A 59 -29.61 -43.41 13.96
C TYR A 59 -29.82 -42.01 14.56
N VAL A 60 -30.31 -41.93 15.81
CA VAL A 60 -30.47 -40.65 16.52
C VAL A 60 -29.12 -39.97 16.75
N GLY A 61 -28.08 -40.73 17.09
CA GLY A 61 -26.72 -40.22 17.26
C GLY A 61 -26.18 -39.58 15.98
N THR A 62 -26.21 -40.32 14.86
CA THR A 62 -25.78 -39.78 13.55
C THR A 62 -26.62 -38.59 13.12
N PHE A 63 -27.93 -38.61 13.38
CA PHE A 63 -28.82 -37.49 13.11
C PHE A 63 -28.46 -36.24 13.93
N LEU A 64 -28.22 -36.38 15.24
CA LEU A 64 -27.81 -35.28 16.11
C LEU A 64 -26.45 -34.72 15.70
N VAL A 65 -25.47 -35.59 15.39
CA VAL A 65 -24.16 -35.17 14.86
C VAL A 65 -24.33 -34.39 13.57
N SER A 66 -25.21 -34.81 12.66
CA SER A 66 -25.50 -34.09 11.41
C SER A 66 -26.22 -32.76 11.59
N VAL A 67 -27.05 -32.61 12.63
CA VAL A 67 -27.68 -31.33 12.98
C VAL A 67 -26.67 -30.38 13.65
N LEU A 68 -25.80 -30.90 14.51
CA LEU A 68 -24.79 -30.10 15.23
C LEU A 68 -23.61 -29.68 14.35
N HIS A 69 -23.19 -30.56 13.44
CA HIS A 69 -22.07 -30.35 12.52
C HIS A 69 -22.58 -30.29 11.07
N PRO A 70 -22.72 -29.08 10.49
CA PRO A 70 -23.25 -28.92 9.13
C PRO A 70 -22.39 -29.58 8.04
N ASP A 71 -21.13 -29.94 8.38
CA ASP A 71 -20.16 -30.62 7.51
C ASP A 71 -20.13 -32.14 7.74
N SER A 72 -21.06 -32.69 8.54
CA SER A 72 -21.16 -34.12 8.77
C SER A 72 -21.44 -34.88 7.46
N PRO A 73 -20.70 -35.96 7.15
CA PRO A 73 -20.98 -36.80 5.98
C PRO A 73 -22.32 -37.55 6.11
N PHE A 74 -22.90 -37.63 7.31
CA PHE A 74 -24.14 -38.35 7.59
C PHE A 74 -25.41 -37.48 7.40
N ARG A 75 -25.34 -36.47 6.54
CA ARG A 75 -26.42 -35.50 6.39
C ARG A 75 -27.58 -36.11 5.63
N THR A 76 -28.73 -36.20 6.30
CA THR A 76 -29.96 -36.77 5.72
C THR A 76 -30.98 -35.67 5.41
N PRO A 77 -31.92 -35.91 4.48
CA PRO A 77 -33.00 -34.97 4.19
C PRO A 77 -33.83 -34.56 5.42
N ALA A 78 -33.98 -35.47 6.40
CA ALA A 78 -34.64 -35.19 7.66
C ALA A 78 -33.85 -34.19 8.52
N SER A 79 -32.51 -34.29 8.55
CA SER A 79 -31.67 -33.35 9.29
C SER A 79 -31.72 -31.93 8.70
N ASP A 80 -31.83 -31.80 7.37
CA ASP A 80 -32.01 -30.51 6.69
C ASP A 80 -33.37 -29.88 6.99
N LEU A 81 -34.44 -30.68 7.03
CA LEU A 81 -35.77 -30.20 7.40
C LEU A 81 -35.78 -29.69 8.84
N LEU A 82 -35.19 -30.46 9.77
CA LEU A 82 -35.12 -30.09 11.18
C LEU A 82 -34.26 -28.84 11.39
N ALA A 83 -33.11 -28.74 10.69
CA ALA A 83 -32.29 -27.53 10.70
C ALA A 83 -33.07 -26.31 10.19
N THR A 84 -33.90 -26.46 9.15
CA THR A 84 -34.76 -25.40 8.62
C THR A 84 -35.84 -24.99 9.62
N ILE A 85 -36.46 -25.95 10.32
CA ILE A 85 -37.45 -25.70 11.37
C ILE A 85 -36.78 -25.01 12.57
N CYS A 86 -35.63 -25.50 13.04
CA CYS A 86 -34.86 -24.87 14.11
C CYS A 86 -34.43 -23.44 13.76
N GLN A 87 -34.06 -23.17 12.50
CA GLN A 87 -33.74 -21.82 12.02
C GLN A 87 -34.97 -20.90 11.99
N LYS A 88 -36.15 -21.44 11.69
CA LYS A 88 -37.41 -20.69 11.70
C LYS A 88 -37.88 -20.39 13.13
N ILE A 89 -37.60 -21.29 14.08
CA ILE A 89 -37.95 -21.15 15.50
C ILE A 89 -36.96 -20.25 16.25
N TYR A 90 -35.68 -20.27 15.88
CA TYR A 90 -34.63 -19.41 16.43
C TYR A 90 -34.06 -18.45 15.35
N PRO A 91 -34.81 -17.41 14.94
CA PRO A 91 -34.38 -16.45 13.90
C PRO A 91 -33.23 -15.50 14.34
N GLY A 92 -32.43 -15.89 15.33
CA GLY A 92 -31.40 -15.05 15.94
C GLY A 92 -29.97 -15.40 15.54
N LYS A 93 -29.44 -14.67 14.54
CA LYS A 93 -28.01 -14.26 14.42
C LYS A 93 -26.86 -15.28 14.16
N SER A 94 -27.02 -16.61 14.16
CA SER A 94 -25.83 -17.51 14.14
C SER A 94 -25.48 -18.25 12.83
N THR A 95 -26.39 -18.41 11.87
CA THR A 95 -26.18 -19.34 10.73
C THR A 95 -25.32 -18.79 9.59
N SER A 96 -25.38 -17.49 9.29
CA SER A 96 -24.58 -16.90 8.21
C SER A 96 -23.07 -17.03 8.47
N ILE A 97 -22.65 -16.84 9.73
CA ILE A 97 -21.25 -16.94 10.14
C ILE A 97 -20.76 -18.39 10.06
N ARG A 98 -21.52 -19.35 10.62
CA ARG A 98 -21.14 -20.78 10.59
C ARG A 98 -20.97 -21.34 9.19
N HIS A 99 -21.90 -21.03 8.28
CA HIS A 99 -21.80 -21.50 6.89
C HIS A 99 -20.59 -20.91 6.14
N THR A 100 -20.18 -19.70 6.51
CA THR A 100 -19.02 -19.05 5.88
C THR A 100 -17.69 -19.58 6.42
N LEU A 101 -17.64 -19.94 7.72
CA LEU A 101 -16.50 -20.61 8.35
C LEU A 101 -16.27 -22.02 7.79
N ALA A 102 -17.34 -22.78 7.60
CA ALA A 102 -17.26 -24.12 6.99
C ALA A 102 -16.67 -24.07 5.58
N LYS A 103 -17.13 -23.12 4.75
CA LYS A 103 -16.63 -22.94 3.38
C LYS A 103 -15.15 -22.58 3.30
N SER A 104 -14.70 -21.61 4.09
CA SER A 104 -13.29 -21.20 4.09
C SER A 104 -12.37 -22.31 4.62
N SER A 105 -12.81 -23.07 5.63
CA SER A 105 -12.07 -24.23 6.15
C SER A 105 -11.98 -25.36 5.12
N ALA A 106 -13.06 -25.66 4.40
CA ALA A 106 -13.06 -26.66 3.33
C ALA A 106 -12.14 -26.25 2.17
N ILE A 107 -12.22 -25.00 1.70
CA ILE A 107 -11.34 -24.49 0.63
C ILE A 107 -9.88 -24.53 1.07
N ARG A 108 -9.60 -24.11 2.31
CA ARG A 108 -8.26 -24.21 2.90
C ARG A 108 -7.75 -25.65 2.88
N TRP A 109 -8.54 -26.59 3.40
CA TRP A 109 -8.18 -28.01 3.43
C TRP A 109 -7.92 -28.55 2.02
N ILE A 110 -8.77 -28.20 1.04
CA ILE A 110 -8.57 -28.58 -0.37
C ILE A 110 -7.24 -28.03 -0.90
N LEU A 111 -6.93 -26.75 -0.66
CA LEU A 111 -5.68 -26.14 -1.10
C LEU A 111 -4.46 -26.77 -0.39
N GLU A 112 -4.59 -27.18 0.86
CA GLU A 112 -3.48 -27.76 1.62
C GLU A 112 -3.21 -29.23 1.27
N THR A 113 -4.24 -30.00 0.95
CA THR A 113 -4.14 -31.46 0.82
C THR A 113 -4.25 -31.98 -0.61
N SER A 114 -4.89 -31.24 -1.53
CA SER A 114 -5.11 -31.74 -2.89
C SER A 114 -3.87 -31.64 -3.75
N THR A 115 -3.47 -32.78 -4.31
CA THR A 115 -2.41 -32.89 -5.33
C THR A 115 -2.93 -32.66 -6.75
N ASN A 116 -4.25 -32.73 -6.97
CA ASN A 116 -4.86 -32.55 -8.29
C ASN A 116 -4.92 -31.06 -8.69
N PRO A 117 -4.27 -30.64 -9.79
CA PRO A 117 -4.20 -29.24 -10.20
C PRO A 117 -5.56 -28.64 -10.59
N GLU A 118 -6.50 -29.44 -11.11
CA GLU A 118 -7.85 -28.95 -11.49
C GLU A 118 -8.68 -28.64 -10.24
N ILE A 119 -8.55 -29.45 -9.19
CA ILE A 119 -9.20 -29.21 -7.90
C ILE A 119 -8.62 -27.96 -7.23
N VAL A 120 -7.29 -27.79 -7.28
CA VAL A 120 -6.60 -26.61 -6.74
C VAL A 120 -7.00 -25.35 -7.52
N GLU A 121 -7.13 -25.44 -8.84
CA GLU A 121 -7.63 -24.35 -9.68
C GLU A 121 -9.07 -23.96 -9.29
N ALA A 122 -9.97 -24.94 -9.20
CA ALA A 122 -11.35 -24.70 -8.80
C ALA A 122 -11.41 -24.04 -7.42
N ALA A 123 -10.66 -24.55 -6.44
CA ALA A 123 -10.56 -23.95 -5.12
C ALA A 123 -10.06 -22.50 -5.19
N ALA A 124 -9.02 -22.22 -5.98
CA ALA A 124 -8.49 -20.86 -6.15
C ALA A 124 -9.52 -19.87 -6.71
N THR A 125 -10.40 -20.31 -7.62
CA THR A 125 -11.49 -19.44 -8.13
C THR A 125 -12.54 -19.09 -7.07
N ILE A 126 -12.69 -19.92 -6.03
CA ILE A 126 -13.66 -19.73 -4.96
C ILE A 126 -13.07 -18.89 -3.82
N VAL A 127 -11.74 -18.83 -3.67
CA VAL A 127 -11.05 -18.06 -2.61
C VAL A 127 -11.58 -16.62 -2.49
N PRO A 128 -11.73 -15.82 -3.58
CA PRO A 128 -12.26 -14.45 -3.49
C PRO A 128 -13.75 -14.36 -3.13
N CYS A 129 -14.49 -15.46 -3.29
CA CYS A 129 -15.93 -15.53 -3.06
C CYS A 129 -16.30 -15.88 -1.61
N VAL A 130 -15.33 -16.19 -0.77
CA VAL A 130 -15.56 -16.56 0.64
C VAL A 130 -14.93 -15.53 1.58
N GLN A 131 -15.59 -15.33 2.73
CA GLN A 131 -15.01 -14.57 3.83
C GLN A 131 -14.13 -15.49 4.65
N TRP A 132 -12.92 -15.02 4.95
CA TRP A 132 -11.95 -15.78 5.72
C TRP A 132 -12.01 -15.35 7.19
N PRO A 133 -12.02 -16.30 8.15
CA PRO A 133 -12.01 -15.95 9.56
C PRO A 133 -10.74 -15.15 9.92
N PRO A 134 -10.87 -14.10 10.75
CA PRO A 134 -9.71 -13.38 11.23
C PRO A 134 -8.79 -14.32 12.02
N ASN A 135 -7.48 -14.10 11.93
CA ASN A 135 -6.44 -14.88 12.57
C ASN A 135 -6.30 -16.35 12.12
N LEU A 136 -7.10 -16.81 11.15
CA LEU A 136 -6.90 -18.12 10.52
C LEU A 136 -5.53 -18.16 9.87
N ASP A 137 -4.75 -19.20 10.17
CA ASP A 137 -3.47 -19.41 9.49
C ASP A 137 -3.72 -19.92 8.06
N ALA A 138 -3.49 -19.08 7.07
CA ALA A 138 -3.61 -19.42 5.66
C ALA A 138 -2.25 -19.70 5.02
N SER A 139 -1.17 -19.86 5.79
CA SER A 139 0.20 -19.95 5.27
C SER A 139 0.39 -21.14 4.33
N ALA A 140 -0.09 -22.33 4.69
CA ALA A 140 0.05 -23.52 3.85
C ALA A 140 -0.80 -23.43 2.57
N ALA A 141 -2.07 -23.00 2.67
CA ALA A 141 -2.91 -22.74 1.50
C ALA A 141 -2.30 -21.66 0.58
N PHE A 142 -1.73 -20.60 1.15
CA PHE A 142 -1.06 -19.53 0.41
C PHE A 142 0.22 -20.04 -0.29
N ALA A 143 1.03 -20.86 0.39
CA ALA A 143 2.20 -21.51 -0.20
C ALA A 143 1.81 -22.36 -1.41
N ARG A 144 0.73 -23.16 -1.31
CA ARG A 144 0.22 -23.94 -2.44
C ARG A 144 -0.21 -23.06 -3.62
N LEU A 145 -0.96 -21.99 -3.35
CA LEU A 145 -1.38 -21.04 -4.38
C LEU A 145 -0.18 -20.41 -5.07
N ARG A 146 0.85 -20.04 -4.29
CA ARG A 146 2.14 -19.54 -4.82
C ARG A 146 2.81 -20.57 -5.73
N ASP A 147 2.95 -21.82 -5.29
CA ASP A 147 3.66 -22.83 -6.07
C ASP A 147 2.93 -23.10 -7.39
N SER A 148 1.58 -23.12 -7.34
CA SER A 148 0.72 -23.24 -8.51
C SER A 148 0.81 -22.02 -9.43
N PHE A 149 0.90 -20.81 -8.86
CA PHE A 149 1.11 -19.56 -9.59
C PHE A 149 2.43 -19.57 -10.37
N VAL A 150 3.52 -19.98 -9.73
CA VAL A 150 4.84 -20.11 -10.36
C VAL A 150 4.83 -21.16 -11.47
N ALA A 151 4.22 -22.32 -11.22
CA ALA A 151 4.08 -23.39 -12.23
C ALA A 151 3.26 -22.97 -13.45
N CYS A 152 2.29 -22.06 -13.28
CA CYS A 152 1.39 -21.59 -14.33
C CYS A 152 1.89 -20.38 -15.12
N ARG A 153 3.19 -20.03 -15.05
CA ARG A 153 3.76 -18.85 -15.72
C ARG A 153 3.47 -18.76 -17.23
N ASN A 154 3.35 -19.90 -17.91
CA ASN A 154 3.05 -19.97 -19.35
C ASN A 154 1.54 -20.07 -19.66
N ARG A 155 0.67 -20.03 -18.65
CA ARG A 155 -0.79 -20.14 -18.76
C ARG A 155 -1.46 -18.89 -18.18
N PRO A 156 -1.63 -17.83 -18.97
CA PRO A 156 -2.00 -16.50 -18.47
C PRO A 156 -3.33 -16.47 -17.72
N GLU A 157 -4.30 -17.31 -18.09
CA GLU A 157 -5.60 -17.38 -17.40
C GLU A 157 -5.49 -17.96 -15.99
N LEU A 158 -4.79 -19.10 -15.84
CA LEU A 158 -4.55 -19.74 -14.55
C LEU A 158 -3.71 -18.84 -13.65
N TYR A 159 -2.69 -18.22 -14.23
CA TYR A 159 -1.84 -17.26 -13.57
C TYR A 159 -2.66 -16.12 -12.91
N VAL A 160 -3.63 -15.57 -13.65
CA VAL A 160 -4.53 -14.53 -13.12
C VAL A 160 -5.45 -15.08 -12.02
N LYS A 161 -5.97 -16.31 -12.15
CA LYS A 161 -6.82 -16.94 -11.12
C LYS A 161 -6.06 -17.09 -9.78
N TYR A 162 -4.87 -17.68 -9.81
CA TYR A 162 -4.05 -17.86 -8.62
C TYR A 162 -3.60 -16.52 -8.02
N GLY A 163 -3.17 -15.57 -8.85
CA GLY A 163 -2.76 -14.25 -8.38
C GLY A 163 -3.90 -13.49 -7.67
N LYS A 164 -5.13 -13.57 -8.19
CA LYS A 164 -6.33 -13.00 -7.53
C LYS A 164 -6.65 -13.69 -6.21
N ALA A 165 -6.53 -15.02 -6.15
CA ALA A 165 -6.74 -15.78 -4.91
C ALA A 165 -5.72 -15.38 -3.82
N MET A 166 -4.44 -15.29 -4.18
CA MET A 166 -3.38 -14.83 -3.29
C MET A 166 -3.63 -13.39 -2.82
N ALA A 167 -3.97 -12.48 -3.75
CA ALA A 167 -4.27 -11.10 -3.41
C ALA A 167 -5.44 -10.99 -2.44
N HIS A 168 -6.51 -11.76 -2.65
CA HIS A 168 -7.63 -11.81 -1.73
C HIS A 168 -7.21 -12.24 -0.33
N LEU A 169 -6.42 -13.31 -0.20
CA LEU A 169 -5.89 -13.75 1.10
C LEU A 169 -5.05 -12.66 1.79
N CYS A 170 -4.25 -11.89 1.04
CA CYS A 170 -3.47 -10.77 1.59
C CYS A 170 -4.33 -9.61 2.11
N ILE A 171 -5.54 -9.42 1.57
CA ILE A 171 -6.48 -8.39 2.01
C ILE A 171 -7.23 -8.82 3.28
N GLN A 172 -7.47 -10.12 3.44
CA GLN A 172 -8.20 -10.65 4.59
C GLN A 172 -7.32 -10.59 5.86
N PRO A 173 -7.94 -10.49 7.05
CA PRO A 173 -7.23 -10.48 8.34
C PRO A 173 -6.72 -11.89 8.74
N VAL A 174 -6.21 -12.67 7.78
CA VAL A 174 -5.63 -14.00 8.01
C VAL A 174 -4.14 -13.90 8.36
N LYS A 175 -3.61 -14.93 9.03
CA LYS A 175 -2.16 -15.06 9.26
C LYS A 175 -1.53 -15.72 8.03
N ILE A 176 -0.48 -15.09 7.51
CA ILE A 176 0.34 -15.62 6.41
C ILE A 176 1.79 -15.37 6.84
N ASN A 177 2.64 -16.39 6.77
CA ASN A 177 4.07 -16.23 7.01
C ASN A 177 4.63 -15.12 6.10
N LYS A 178 5.31 -14.12 6.68
CA LYS A 178 5.89 -12.97 5.97
C LYS A 178 6.88 -13.40 4.89
N GLU A 179 7.61 -14.50 5.10
CA GLU A 179 8.56 -15.05 4.11
C GLU A 179 7.85 -15.51 2.83
N LEU A 180 6.59 -15.96 2.94
CA LEU A 180 5.81 -16.37 1.77
C LEU A 180 5.35 -15.18 0.93
N LEU A 181 5.34 -13.96 1.48
CA LEU A 181 4.97 -12.75 0.76
C LEU A 181 6.09 -12.23 -0.15
N GLY A 182 7.34 -12.62 0.10
CA GLY A 182 8.50 -12.22 -0.69
C GLY A 182 8.75 -13.15 -1.88
N PHE A 183 9.04 -12.57 -3.05
CA PHE A 183 9.33 -13.34 -4.27
C PHE A 183 10.35 -12.59 -5.13
N LEU A 184 11.32 -13.32 -5.68
CA LEU A 184 12.15 -12.81 -6.79
C LEU A 184 11.32 -12.89 -8.06
N TRP A 185 10.66 -11.79 -8.39
CA TRP A 185 9.88 -11.71 -9.62
C TRP A 185 10.79 -11.51 -10.82
N ASP A 186 10.50 -12.23 -11.90
CA ASP A 186 11.11 -12.01 -13.20
C ASP A 186 10.42 -10.87 -13.98
N ASP A 187 11.01 -10.43 -15.10
CA ASP A 187 10.48 -9.34 -15.91
C ASP A 187 9.05 -9.57 -16.45
N LYS A 188 8.63 -10.83 -16.69
CA LYS A 188 7.26 -11.14 -17.13
C LYS A 188 6.24 -10.90 -16.01
N PHE A 189 6.67 -10.96 -14.75
CA PHE A 189 5.82 -10.58 -13.64
C PHE A 189 5.49 -9.10 -13.66
N ASN A 190 6.42 -8.20 -14.01
CA ASN A 190 6.12 -6.76 -14.05
C ASN A 190 4.98 -6.43 -15.01
N GLN A 191 4.93 -7.09 -16.16
CA GLN A 191 3.80 -7.00 -17.10
C GLN A 191 2.50 -7.53 -16.47
N SER A 192 2.58 -8.64 -15.75
CA SER A 192 1.41 -9.24 -15.09
C SER A 192 0.93 -8.43 -13.88
N ARG A 193 1.84 -7.80 -13.13
CA ARG A 193 1.56 -6.89 -12.01
C ARG A 193 0.75 -5.71 -12.48
N SER A 194 1.20 -5.08 -13.57
CA SER A 194 0.47 -4.01 -14.26
C SER A 194 -0.96 -4.45 -14.63
N ARG A 195 -1.12 -5.68 -15.14
CA ARG A 195 -2.44 -6.26 -15.43
C ARG A 195 -3.30 -6.42 -14.17
N PHE A 196 -2.77 -6.93 -13.06
CA PHE A 196 -3.54 -7.06 -11.81
C PHE A 196 -3.99 -5.70 -11.26
N ILE A 197 -3.07 -4.72 -11.21
CA ILE A 197 -3.34 -3.35 -10.78
C ILE A 197 -4.45 -2.74 -11.65
N ARG A 198 -4.34 -2.87 -12.98
CA ARG A 198 -5.35 -2.39 -13.93
C ARG A 198 -6.70 -3.05 -13.74
N ASP A 199 -6.74 -4.38 -13.69
CA ASP A 199 -8.01 -5.12 -13.60
C ASP A 199 -8.73 -4.79 -12.27
N ALA A 200 -7.97 -4.63 -11.18
CA ALA A 200 -8.49 -4.18 -9.90
C ALA A 200 -9.00 -2.72 -9.96
N PHE A 201 -8.24 -1.81 -10.58
CA PHE A 201 -8.66 -0.43 -10.78
C PHE A 201 -9.98 -0.33 -11.58
N MET A 202 -10.10 -1.09 -12.67
CA MET A 202 -11.32 -1.12 -13.49
C MET A 202 -12.51 -1.72 -12.74
N ALA A 203 -12.30 -2.74 -11.91
CA ALA A 203 -13.33 -3.30 -11.04
C ALA A 203 -13.82 -2.26 -10.00
N GLY A 204 -12.91 -1.48 -9.42
CA GLY A 204 -13.23 -0.37 -8.52
C GLY A 204 -14.08 0.71 -9.20
N CYS A 205 -13.67 1.12 -10.41
CA CYS A 205 -14.41 2.09 -11.23
C CYS A 205 -15.84 1.60 -11.54
N ALA A 206 -15.98 0.34 -11.95
CA ALA A 206 -17.29 -0.26 -12.24
C ALA A 206 -18.18 -0.32 -11.00
N ALA A 207 -17.64 -0.73 -9.85
CA ALA A 207 -18.35 -0.76 -8.58
C ALA A 207 -18.82 0.65 -8.15
N TYR A 208 -17.97 1.68 -8.35
CA TYR A 208 -18.35 3.05 -8.04
C TYR A 208 -19.46 3.60 -8.96
N LYS A 209 -19.41 3.31 -10.27
CA LYS A 209 -20.50 3.67 -11.18
C LYS A 209 -21.84 3.06 -10.75
N GLN A 210 -21.81 1.79 -10.35
CA GLN A 210 -22.99 1.10 -9.80
C GLN A 210 -23.48 1.74 -8.50
N LEU A 211 -22.56 2.13 -7.61
CA LEU A 211 -22.87 2.86 -6.38
C LEU A 211 -23.62 4.17 -6.68
N LYS A 212 -23.15 4.97 -7.64
CA LYS A 212 -23.79 6.24 -8.05
C LYS A 212 -25.17 6.03 -8.67
N SER A 213 -25.38 4.94 -9.41
CA SER A 213 -26.68 4.63 -10.01
C SER A 213 -27.73 4.12 -9.01
N SER A 214 -27.32 3.60 -7.84
CA SER A 214 -28.21 2.93 -6.87
C SER A 214 -28.78 3.87 -5.80
N ARG A 215 -29.51 4.93 -6.19
CA ARG A 215 -29.90 6.02 -5.28
C ARG A 215 -30.73 5.60 -4.04
N GLU A 216 -31.63 4.63 -4.17
CA GLU A 216 -32.64 4.35 -3.12
C GLU A 216 -32.37 3.07 -2.30
N ASP A 217 -31.53 2.16 -2.80
CA ASP A 217 -31.28 0.88 -2.14
C ASP A 217 -29.99 0.92 -1.30
N ASN A 218 -30.15 1.17 0.00
CA ASN A 218 -29.04 1.21 0.96
C ASN A 218 -28.23 -0.11 1.00
N ALA A 219 -28.86 -1.26 0.78
CA ALA A 219 -28.17 -2.55 0.80
C ALA A 219 -27.28 -2.71 -0.44
N ARG A 220 -27.78 -2.35 -1.63
CA ARG A 220 -26.97 -2.30 -2.86
C ARG A 220 -25.83 -1.30 -2.73
N ARG A 221 -26.08 -0.10 -2.21
CA ARG A 221 -25.01 0.90 -1.98
C ARG A 221 -23.90 0.36 -1.08
N ARG A 222 -24.24 -0.28 0.04
CA ARG A 222 -23.25 -0.92 0.92
C ARG A 222 -22.45 -2.00 0.19
N LYS A 223 -23.11 -2.84 -0.62
CA LYS A 223 -22.45 -3.87 -1.44
C LYS A 223 -21.48 -3.27 -2.46
N HIS A 224 -21.91 -2.26 -3.22
CA HIS A 224 -21.06 -1.62 -4.22
C HIS A 224 -19.88 -0.87 -3.59
N ARG A 225 -20.08 -0.25 -2.42
CA ARG A 225 -18.98 0.33 -1.64
C ARG A 225 -17.97 -0.73 -1.19
N ALA A 226 -18.43 -1.84 -0.61
CA ALA A 226 -17.56 -2.95 -0.21
C ALA A 226 -16.79 -3.53 -1.41
N SER A 227 -17.43 -3.57 -2.58
CA SER A 227 -16.80 -4.02 -3.83
C SER A 227 -15.71 -3.05 -4.30
N ALA A 228 -15.97 -1.73 -4.25
CA ALA A 228 -14.97 -0.71 -4.56
C ALA A 228 -13.77 -0.77 -3.60
N ARG A 229 -14.02 -0.90 -2.30
CA ARG A 229 -12.97 -1.09 -1.28
C ARG A 229 -12.14 -2.34 -1.54
N THR A 230 -12.78 -3.48 -1.80
CA THR A 230 -12.08 -4.75 -2.09
C THR A 230 -11.20 -4.61 -3.34
N ALA A 231 -11.71 -3.96 -4.38
CA ALA A 231 -10.96 -3.72 -5.61
C ALA A 231 -9.74 -2.81 -5.37
N LEU A 232 -9.89 -1.71 -4.62
CA LEU A 232 -8.78 -0.85 -4.26
C LEU A 232 -7.73 -1.59 -3.42
N ARG A 233 -8.14 -2.35 -2.41
CA ARG A 233 -7.20 -3.16 -1.62
C ARG A 233 -6.48 -4.21 -2.46
N THR A 234 -7.16 -4.81 -3.43
CA THR A 234 -6.52 -5.73 -4.39
C THR A 234 -5.46 -5.03 -5.21
N MET A 235 -5.72 -3.81 -5.68
CA MET A 235 -4.73 -3.00 -6.39
C MET A 235 -3.49 -2.76 -5.52
N LEU A 236 -3.69 -2.43 -4.25
CA LEU A 236 -2.61 -2.13 -3.29
C LEU A 236 -1.72 -3.34 -2.98
N VAL A 237 -2.28 -4.55 -2.92
CA VAL A 237 -1.48 -5.77 -2.67
C VAL A 237 -0.36 -5.96 -3.68
N HIS A 238 -0.56 -5.50 -4.91
CA HIS A 238 0.41 -5.58 -6.01
C HIS A 238 1.31 -4.34 -6.15
N GLY A 239 1.26 -3.40 -5.21
CA GLY A 239 2.00 -2.14 -5.33
C GLY A 239 3.50 -2.25 -5.05
N THR A 240 3.99 -3.29 -4.37
CA THR A 240 5.43 -3.47 -4.17
C THR A 240 6.03 -4.30 -5.32
N ARG A 241 7.23 -3.90 -5.78
CA ARG A 241 7.85 -4.55 -6.95
C ARG A 241 8.23 -6.00 -6.70
N ASN A 242 8.70 -6.31 -5.49
CA ASN A 242 9.40 -7.57 -5.12
C ASN A 242 8.63 -8.46 -4.13
N LYS A 243 7.37 -8.13 -3.84
CA LYS A 243 6.54 -8.91 -2.91
C LYS A 243 5.06 -8.61 -3.12
N LEU A 244 4.19 -9.43 -2.53
CA LEU A 244 2.83 -9.00 -2.24
C LEU A 244 2.84 -8.29 -0.89
N SER A 245 2.24 -7.11 -0.81
CA SER A 245 2.14 -6.35 0.44
C SER A 245 0.74 -6.45 1.03
N ARG A 246 0.65 -6.31 2.36
CA ARG A 246 -0.66 -6.06 2.97
C ARG A 246 -1.10 -4.64 2.59
N PRO A 247 -2.40 -4.38 2.35
CA PRO A 247 -2.88 -3.03 2.03
C PRO A 247 -2.56 -1.98 3.10
N ASP A 248 -2.38 -2.43 4.34
CA ASP A 248 -2.09 -1.59 5.50
C ASP A 248 -0.59 -1.50 5.83
N ASP A 249 0.28 -2.10 4.99
CA ASP A 249 1.73 -1.97 5.12
C ASP A 249 2.16 -0.52 4.83
N GLU A 250 2.71 0.17 5.82
CA GLU A 250 3.16 1.55 5.68
C GLU A 250 4.25 1.71 4.60
N HIS A 251 5.06 0.67 4.38
CA HIS A 251 6.05 0.66 3.31
C HIS A 251 5.40 0.83 1.93
N LEU A 252 4.14 0.43 1.77
CA LEU A 252 3.38 0.62 0.53
C LEU A 252 3.07 2.10 0.27
N ILE A 253 2.89 2.90 1.31
CA ILE A 253 2.63 4.34 1.18
C ILE A 253 3.84 5.00 0.50
N TRP A 254 5.03 4.76 1.01
CA TRP A 254 6.23 5.50 0.60
C TRP A 254 6.94 4.88 -0.61
N TYR A 255 6.94 3.56 -0.72
CA TYR A 255 7.68 2.82 -1.75
C TYR A 255 6.79 2.04 -2.72
N GLY A 256 5.46 2.14 -2.57
CA GLY A 256 4.52 1.54 -3.49
C GLY A 256 4.59 2.16 -4.89
N ASP A 257 4.57 1.30 -5.90
CA ASP A 257 4.51 1.62 -7.32
C ASP A 257 3.24 1.01 -7.93
N LEU A 258 2.16 1.77 -7.85
CA LEU A 258 0.83 1.40 -8.36
C LEU A 258 0.61 1.80 -9.81
N ARG A 259 1.68 2.15 -10.54
CA ARG A 259 1.58 2.44 -11.96
C ARG A 259 1.20 1.18 -12.73
N TRP A 260 0.34 1.36 -13.72
CA TRP A 260 -0.04 0.33 -14.66
C TRP A 260 -0.04 0.91 -16.07
N ARG A 261 0.16 0.02 -17.03
CA ARG A 261 0.17 0.30 -18.47
C ARG A 261 -0.92 -0.50 -19.15
N HIS A 262 -1.46 0.07 -20.22
CA HIS A 262 -2.29 -0.65 -21.16
C HIS A 262 -1.50 -1.75 -21.87
N SER A 263 -2.20 -2.65 -22.57
CA SER A 263 -1.55 -3.70 -23.38
C SER A 263 -0.69 -3.14 -24.51
N ASP A 264 -0.90 -1.89 -24.90
CA ASP A 264 -0.11 -1.11 -25.86
C ASP A 264 0.99 -0.27 -25.17
N GLU A 265 1.31 -0.56 -23.91
CA GLU A 265 2.31 0.09 -23.08
C GLU A 265 2.03 1.57 -22.71
N ARG A 266 0.90 2.11 -23.15
CA ARG A 266 0.50 3.49 -22.83
C ARG A 266 0.07 3.62 -21.38
N GLU A 267 0.43 4.75 -20.77
CA GLU A 267 -0.07 5.11 -19.45
C GLU A 267 -1.56 5.48 -19.53
N PRO A 268 -2.35 5.17 -18.49
CA PRO A 268 -3.75 5.56 -18.44
C PRO A 268 -3.89 7.09 -18.49
N SER A 269 -4.87 7.56 -19.27
CA SER A 269 -5.21 8.98 -19.25
C SER A 269 -5.72 9.39 -17.85
N TYR A 270 -5.44 10.62 -17.45
CA TYR A 270 -5.80 11.13 -16.12
C TYR A 270 -7.33 11.17 -15.91
N GLU A 271 -8.13 11.23 -16.98
CA GLU A 271 -9.60 11.15 -16.89
C GLU A 271 -10.07 9.81 -16.33
N LYS A 272 -9.30 8.73 -16.52
CA LYS A 272 -9.62 7.44 -15.92
C LYS A 272 -9.57 7.46 -14.40
N PHE A 273 -8.92 8.44 -13.79
CA PHE A 273 -8.85 8.63 -12.34
C PHE A 273 -9.94 9.55 -11.79
N ASN A 274 -10.72 10.23 -12.64
CA ASN A 274 -11.76 11.16 -12.20
C ASN A 274 -12.76 10.50 -11.23
N TRP A 275 -13.05 9.20 -11.39
CA TRP A 275 -13.95 8.48 -10.49
C TRP A 275 -13.41 8.37 -9.06
N LEU A 276 -12.09 8.35 -8.86
CA LEU A 276 -11.47 8.36 -7.53
C LEU A 276 -11.57 9.73 -6.89
N VAL A 277 -11.41 10.80 -7.67
CA VAL A 277 -11.63 12.17 -7.19
C VAL A 277 -13.08 12.35 -6.76
N ASP A 278 -14.03 11.88 -7.58
CA ASP A 278 -15.44 11.91 -7.22
C ASP A 278 -15.74 11.04 -5.99
N TYR A 279 -15.11 9.87 -5.89
CA TYR A 279 -15.24 9.00 -4.72
C TYR A 279 -14.77 9.68 -3.44
N LEU A 280 -13.64 10.39 -3.48
CA LEU A 280 -13.11 11.16 -2.35
C LEU A 280 -13.98 12.37 -1.99
N GLY A 281 -14.61 13.02 -2.97
CA GLY A 281 -15.59 14.08 -2.73
C GLY A 281 -16.85 13.57 -2.04
N ASP A 282 -17.37 12.42 -2.48
CA ASP A 282 -18.52 11.75 -1.87
C ASP A 282 -18.25 11.21 -0.46
N ALA A 283 -16.98 10.94 -0.13
CA ALA A 283 -16.57 10.33 1.13
C ALA A 283 -16.73 11.26 2.35
N GLU A 284 -17.02 12.56 2.14
CA GLU A 284 -17.18 13.55 3.23
C GLU A 284 -18.19 13.11 4.31
N ASN A 285 -19.22 12.35 3.93
CA ASN A 285 -20.25 11.85 4.85
C ASN A 285 -19.94 10.47 5.46
N HIS A 286 -18.73 9.93 5.26
CA HIS A 286 -18.42 8.54 5.56
C HIS A 286 -17.14 8.37 6.37
N THR A 287 -17.18 7.47 7.35
CA THR A 287 -16.07 7.15 8.26
C THR A 287 -15.11 6.08 7.73
N ASP A 288 -15.15 5.75 6.43
CA ASP A 288 -14.31 4.70 5.84
C ASP A 288 -12.92 5.23 5.45
N HIS A 289 -12.15 5.62 6.46
CA HIS A 289 -10.80 6.18 6.32
C HIS A 289 -9.82 5.21 5.65
N GLU A 290 -10.01 3.89 5.82
CA GLU A 290 -9.19 2.90 5.14
C GLU A 290 -9.34 3.02 3.63
N THR A 291 -10.58 3.09 3.14
CA THR A 291 -10.83 3.23 1.70
C THR A 291 -10.45 4.61 1.17
N GLU A 292 -10.57 5.67 1.97
CA GLU A 292 -10.03 7.00 1.62
C GLU A 292 -8.52 6.91 1.36
N GLY A 293 -7.76 6.29 2.26
CA GLY A 293 -6.33 6.09 2.09
C GLY A 293 -5.97 5.22 0.89
N ASP A 294 -6.75 4.17 0.62
CA ASP A 294 -6.54 3.31 -0.56
C ASP A 294 -6.76 4.08 -1.87
N ALA A 295 -7.81 4.90 -1.92
CA ALA A 295 -8.13 5.73 -3.07
C ALA A 295 -7.04 6.79 -3.32
N LEU A 296 -6.52 7.43 -2.26
CA LEU A 296 -5.42 8.39 -2.35
C LEU A 296 -4.14 7.74 -2.86
N LEU A 297 -3.80 6.55 -2.34
CA LEU A 297 -2.62 5.82 -2.80
C LEU A 297 -2.77 5.38 -4.26
N ALA A 298 -3.96 4.93 -4.67
CA ALA A 298 -4.24 4.66 -6.08
C ALA A 298 -4.11 5.93 -6.95
N LEU A 299 -4.58 7.09 -6.49
CA LEU A 299 -4.41 8.37 -7.17
C LEU A 299 -2.95 8.81 -7.30
N SER A 300 -2.07 8.44 -6.36
CA SER A 300 -0.63 8.74 -6.47
C SER A 300 0.02 8.15 -7.73
N SER A 301 -0.55 7.07 -8.30
CA SER A 301 -0.07 6.49 -9.57
C SER A 301 -0.27 7.39 -10.79
N MET A 302 -1.14 8.40 -10.69
CA MET A 302 -1.44 9.37 -11.75
C MET A 302 -0.33 10.42 -11.91
N ARG A 303 0.48 10.68 -10.86
CA ARG A 303 1.59 11.67 -10.84
C ARG A 303 1.21 13.10 -11.26
N ARG A 304 -0.08 13.42 -11.12
CA ARG A 304 -0.70 14.67 -11.59
C ARG A 304 -1.81 15.08 -10.65
N LEU A 305 -2.36 16.26 -10.85
CA LEU A 305 -3.47 16.81 -10.06
C LEU A 305 -4.84 16.59 -10.74
N GLY A 306 -5.00 15.48 -11.45
CA GLY A 306 -6.26 15.08 -12.07
C GLY A 306 -6.51 15.75 -13.43
N SER A 307 -7.71 15.54 -13.98
CA SER A 307 -8.14 16.26 -15.18
C SER A 307 -8.36 17.75 -14.87
N PRO A 308 -8.21 18.65 -15.85
CA PRO A 308 -8.45 20.09 -15.62
C PRO A 308 -9.79 20.39 -14.94
N ALA A 309 -10.85 19.66 -15.29
CA ALA A 309 -12.18 19.81 -14.71
C ALA A 309 -12.31 19.28 -13.27
N LYS A 310 -11.46 18.33 -12.85
CA LYS A 310 -11.50 17.72 -11.51
C LYS A 310 -10.41 18.19 -10.57
N ARG A 311 -9.44 18.96 -11.08
CA ARG A 311 -8.29 19.45 -10.32
C ARG A 311 -8.68 20.23 -9.05
N PRO A 312 -9.62 21.19 -9.07
CA PRO A 312 -10.01 21.90 -7.84
C PRO A 312 -10.62 20.95 -6.79
N SER A 313 -11.48 20.03 -7.21
CA SER A 313 -12.09 19.02 -6.32
C SER A 313 -11.04 18.08 -5.73
N TYR A 314 -10.02 17.72 -6.51
CA TYR A 314 -8.94 16.87 -6.02
C TYR A 314 -8.06 17.58 -4.99
N ILE A 315 -7.65 18.84 -5.25
CA ILE A 315 -6.88 19.63 -4.28
C ILE A 315 -7.66 19.82 -2.97
N ASN A 316 -8.96 20.15 -3.05
CA ASN A 316 -9.82 20.21 -1.86
C ASN A 316 -9.88 18.88 -1.09
N SER A 317 -9.95 17.76 -1.80
CA SER A 317 -9.91 16.43 -1.18
C SER A 317 -8.58 16.16 -0.50
N LEU A 318 -7.45 16.57 -1.09
CA LEU A 318 -6.12 16.44 -0.50
C LEU A 318 -5.99 17.28 0.78
N ILE A 319 -6.44 18.53 0.76
CA ILE A 319 -6.49 19.42 1.94
C ILE A 319 -7.27 18.75 3.08
N ARG A 320 -8.49 18.30 2.79
CA ARG A 320 -9.37 17.61 3.75
C ARG A 320 -8.73 16.35 4.34
N CYS A 321 -8.05 15.56 3.51
CA CYS A 321 -7.42 14.31 3.91
C CYS A 321 -6.12 14.51 4.71
N MET A 322 -5.44 15.65 4.57
CA MET A 322 -4.24 16.02 5.33
C MET A 322 -4.54 16.72 6.67
N HIS A 323 -5.80 17.07 6.92
CA HIS A 323 -6.23 17.72 8.16
C HIS A 323 -5.87 16.87 9.40
N SER A 324 -5.39 17.50 10.48
CA SER A 324 -4.84 16.84 11.68
C SER A 324 -5.78 15.85 12.38
N THR A 325 -7.10 15.99 12.19
CA THR A 325 -8.12 15.06 12.72
C THR A 325 -8.21 13.75 11.95
N LYS A 326 -7.59 13.64 10.78
CA LYS A 326 -7.60 12.43 9.96
C LYS A 326 -6.59 11.40 10.48
N PRO A 327 -6.88 10.09 10.37
CA PRO A 327 -5.93 9.05 10.74
C PRO A 327 -4.60 9.18 9.99
N PRO A 328 -3.45 8.80 10.59
CA PRO A 328 -2.12 8.98 10.01
C PRO A 328 -2.02 8.41 8.59
N ARG A 329 -2.57 7.22 8.37
CA ARG A 329 -2.60 6.57 7.05
C ARG A 329 -3.24 7.45 5.96
N VAL A 330 -4.35 8.14 6.26
CA VAL A 330 -5.02 9.03 5.29
C VAL A 330 -4.17 10.26 5.02
N ARG A 331 -3.59 10.86 6.06
CA ARG A 331 -2.70 12.03 5.93
C ARG A 331 -1.45 11.69 5.12
N HIS A 332 -0.81 10.57 5.43
CA HIS A 332 0.42 10.10 4.78
C HIS A 332 0.18 9.71 3.32
N THR A 333 -0.93 9.02 3.00
CA THR A 333 -1.30 8.71 1.60
C THR A 333 -1.68 9.95 0.81
N ALA A 334 -2.31 10.96 1.43
CA ALA A 334 -2.54 12.25 0.80
C ALA A 334 -1.24 13.01 0.52
N LEU A 335 -0.32 13.09 1.50
CA LEU A 335 1.01 13.67 1.33
C LEU A 335 1.79 12.98 0.21
N ARG A 336 1.76 11.64 0.17
CA ARG A 336 2.35 10.84 -0.90
C ARG A 336 1.76 11.20 -2.27
N ALA A 337 0.45 11.37 -2.36
CA ALA A 337 -0.21 11.73 -3.61
C ALA A 337 0.19 13.13 -4.09
N VAL A 338 0.32 14.11 -3.17
CA VAL A 338 0.86 15.44 -3.50
C VAL A 338 2.31 15.34 -3.97
N PHE A 339 3.14 14.56 -3.29
CA PHE A 339 4.54 14.36 -3.67
C PHE A 339 4.69 13.77 -5.09
N GLU A 340 3.87 12.81 -5.48
CA GLU A 340 3.90 12.25 -6.84
C GLU A 340 3.43 13.28 -7.90
N ALA A 341 2.64 14.29 -7.50
CA ALA A 341 2.17 15.37 -8.38
C ALA A 341 3.01 16.67 -8.27
N ARG A 342 4.16 16.64 -7.56
CA ARG A 342 4.95 17.84 -7.23
C ARG A 342 5.42 18.65 -8.44
N GLU A 343 5.74 18.01 -9.56
CA GLU A 343 6.22 18.71 -10.77
C GLU A 343 5.09 19.56 -11.39
N GLU A 344 3.88 19.00 -11.49
CA GLU A 344 2.71 19.75 -11.95
C GLU A 344 2.36 20.86 -10.95
N LEU A 345 2.43 20.56 -9.64
CA LEU A 345 2.15 21.54 -8.60
C LEU A 345 3.15 22.70 -8.62
N ALA A 346 4.45 22.42 -8.75
CA ALA A 346 5.50 23.43 -8.87
C ALA A 346 5.33 24.29 -10.12
N SER A 347 4.76 23.74 -11.20
CA SER A 347 4.47 24.52 -12.41
C SER A 347 3.31 25.51 -12.26
N MET A 348 2.44 25.36 -11.25
CA MET A 348 1.30 26.25 -11.03
C MET A 348 1.77 27.57 -10.41
N THR A 349 1.76 28.62 -11.22
CA THR A 349 2.01 30.01 -10.80
C THR A 349 0.78 30.86 -11.08
N SER A 350 0.69 32.04 -10.47
CA SER A 350 -0.39 33.02 -10.67
C SER A 350 -0.65 33.32 -12.16
N ALA A 351 0.39 33.29 -13.01
CA ALA A 351 0.27 33.52 -14.45
C ALA A 351 -0.24 32.30 -15.25
N SER A 352 -0.19 31.09 -14.67
CA SER A 352 -0.51 29.82 -15.32
C SER A 352 -1.57 29.01 -14.56
N MET A 353 -2.34 29.67 -13.68
CA MET A 353 -3.33 29.01 -12.84
C MET A 353 -4.40 28.31 -13.67
N PRO A 354 -4.62 27.01 -13.46
CA PRO A 354 -5.74 26.32 -14.08
C PRO A 354 -7.08 26.91 -13.62
N GLN A 355 -8.08 26.85 -14.51
CA GLN A 355 -9.43 27.29 -14.21
C GLN A 355 -9.96 26.62 -12.91
N GLY A 356 -10.41 27.45 -11.97
CA GLY A 356 -10.97 27.01 -10.68
C GLY A 356 -9.94 26.68 -9.60
N VAL A 357 -8.64 26.82 -9.86
CA VAL A 357 -7.59 26.81 -8.84
C VAL A 357 -7.20 28.26 -8.59
N ASP A 358 -7.44 28.76 -7.38
CA ASP A 358 -7.05 30.10 -6.96
C ASP A 358 -5.89 30.06 -5.95
N ALA A 359 -5.34 31.22 -5.62
CA ALA A 359 -4.25 31.34 -4.66
C ALA A 359 -4.66 30.82 -3.27
N GLN A 360 -5.91 31.05 -2.85
CA GLN A 360 -6.43 30.60 -1.56
C GLN A 360 -6.43 29.07 -1.44
N LEU A 361 -6.75 28.37 -2.53
CA LEU A 361 -6.72 26.91 -2.57
C LEU A 361 -5.29 26.37 -2.44
N LEU A 362 -4.30 27.02 -3.08
CA LEU A 362 -2.89 26.65 -2.93
C LEU A 362 -2.34 26.98 -1.54
N ASP A 363 -2.77 28.08 -0.94
CA ASP A 363 -2.42 28.44 0.44
C ASP A 363 -3.00 27.41 1.43
N GLY A 364 -4.26 27.01 1.22
CA GLY A 364 -4.90 25.93 1.95
C GLY A 364 -4.14 24.60 1.82
N LEU A 365 -3.64 24.30 0.61
CA LEU A 365 -2.81 23.11 0.38
C LEU A 365 -1.47 23.17 1.11
N SER A 366 -0.78 24.31 1.07
CA SER A 366 0.46 24.53 1.81
C SER A 366 0.24 24.33 3.32
N SER A 367 -0.77 24.98 3.90
CA SER A 367 -1.12 24.81 5.32
C SER A 367 -1.46 23.35 5.67
N ALA A 368 -2.19 22.65 4.80
CA ALA A 368 -2.53 21.25 4.98
C ALA A 368 -1.30 20.31 4.91
N LEU A 369 -0.32 20.61 4.04
CA LEU A 369 0.96 19.86 4.00
C LEU A 369 1.69 19.94 5.34
N MET A 370 1.70 21.10 6.00
CA MET A 370 2.26 21.24 7.34
C MET A 370 1.49 20.39 8.36
N SER A 371 0.15 20.40 8.30
CA SER A 371 -0.71 19.58 9.17
C SER A 371 -0.49 18.06 8.99
N ALA A 372 -0.10 17.63 7.78
CA ALA A 372 0.19 16.23 7.50
C ALA A 372 1.46 15.72 8.20
N VAL A 373 2.49 16.57 8.33
CA VAL A 373 3.78 16.20 8.95
C VAL A 373 3.90 16.60 10.41
N ARG A 374 3.09 17.56 10.86
CA ARG A 374 3.05 18.02 12.25
C ARG A 374 1.63 17.93 12.84
N PRO A 375 1.11 16.71 13.08
CA PRO A 375 -0.16 16.56 13.78
C PRO A 375 -0.02 17.02 15.23
N ASN A 376 -0.62 18.16 15.56
CA ASN A 376 -0.85 18.74 16.91
C ASN A 376 0.15 18.36 18.03
N ASP A 377 0.86 19.38 18.52
CA ASP A 377 1.92 19.36 19.56
C ASP A 377 1.54 18.79 20.95
N TYR A 378 0.35 18.20 21.14
CA TYR A 378 -0.10 17.70 22.44
C TYR A 378 0.46 16.31 22.82
N HIS A 379 1.29 15.70 21.98
CA HIS A 379 1.87 14.39 22.28
C HIS A 379 3.31 14.49 22.80
N THR A 380 3.52 13.89 23.97
CA THR A 380 4.79 13.79 24.68
C THR A 380 5.88 13.15 23.82
N ILE A 381 7.10 13.70 23.92
CA ILE A 381 8.32 13.51 23.09
C ILE A 381 8.79 12.05 22.87
N HIS A 382 8.14 11.03 23.46
CA HIS A 382 8.61 9.64 23.44
C HIS A 382 7.72 8.64 22.69
N ASP A 383 6.75 9.10 21.88
CA ASP A 383 5.88 8.17 21.16
C ASP A 383 6.49 7.75 19.82
N THR A 384 6.84 6.47 19.67
CA THR A 384 7.32 5.86 18.41
C THR A 384 6.18 5.62 17.41
N ARG A 385 5.06 6.33 17.54
CA ARG A 385 3.93 6.23 16.63
C ARG A 385 4.28 6.79 15.25
N PRO A 386 3.49 6.46 14.21
CA PRO A 386 3.63 7.05 12.86
C PRO A 386 3.64 8.59 12.86
N ASP A 387 3.11 9.20 13.92
CA ASP A 387 3.06 10.65 14.15
C ASP A 387 4.18 11.17 15.07
N GLY A 388 5.25 10.38 15.27
CA GLY A 388 6.43 10.84 15.99
C GLY A 388 7.02 12.12 15.39
N SER A 389 7.84 12.81 16.19
CA SER A 389 8.50 14.07 15.80
C SER A 389 9.28 13.92 14.50
N PHE A 390 9.91 12.76 14.31
CA PHE A 390 10.58 12.37 13.09
C PHE A 390 10.09 10.99 12.64
N HIS A 391 9.58 10.91 11.42
CA HIS A 391 9.25 9.68 10.72
C HIS A 391 9.97 9.68 9.38
N LYS A 392 11.08 8.94 9.29
CA LYS A 392 12.00 8.89 8.15
C LYS A 392 11.33 9.01 6.78
N ASP A 393 10.49 8.04 6.42
CA ASP A 393 9.94 7.97 5.06
C ASP A 393 8.96 9.13 4.76
N ARG A 394 8.25 9.61 5.79
CA ARG A 394 7.28 10.70 5.71
C ARG A 394 8.02 12.02 5.50
N ASP A 395 8.99 12.29 6.35
CA ASP A 395 9.73 13.55 6.36
C ASP A 395 10.67 13.65 5.15
N PHE A 396 11.19 12.52 4.66
CA PHE A 396 11.91 12.46 3.39
C PHE A 396 11.01 12.83 2.21
N CYS A 397 9.83 12.22 2.14
CA CYS A 397 8.83 12.51 1.11
C CYS A 397 8.45 14.00 1.14
N TYR A 398 8.24 14.53 2.33
CA TYR A 398 7.93 15.94 2.56
C TYR A 398 9.08 16.87 2.13
N ILE A 399 10.32 16.66 2.58
CA ILE A 399 11.43 17.54 2.23
C ILE A 399 11.68 17.57 0.72
N ARG A 400 11.57 16.42 0.04
CA ARG A 400 11.70 16.38 -1.41
C ARG A 400 10.54 17.09 -2.13
N LEU A 401 9.33 17.04 -1.56
CA LEU A 401 8.22 17.86 -2.04
C LEU A 401 8.52 19.35 -1.87
N ILE A 402 8.96 19.79 -0.68
CA ILE A 402 9.32 21.19 -0.43
C ILE A 402 10.43 21.65 -1.39
N TYR A 403 11.46 20.83 -1.59
CA TYR A 403 12.53 21.09 -2.54
C TYR A 403 12.00 21.39 -3.95
N ALA A 404 11.14 20.52 -4.49
CA ALA A 404 10.55 20.73 -5.81
C ALA A 404 9.70 22.01 -5.88
N LEU A 405 8.90 22.28 -4.84
CA LEU A 405 8.05 23.47 -4.81
C LEU A 405 8.86 24.78 -4.71
N THR A 406 10.01 24.79 -4.02
CA THR A 406 10.86 25.99 -3.91
C THR A 406 11.46 26.46 -5.24
N GLU A 407 11.35 25.68 -6.32
CA GLU A 407 11.82 26.10 -7.66
C GLU A 407 11.11 27.34 -8.20
N LYS A 408 9.90 27.64 -7.71
CA LYS A 408 9.18 28.87 -8.04
C LYS A 408 9.12 29.78 -6.83
N ASN A 409 9.46 31.06 -7.03
CA ASN A 409 9.45 32.09 -5.98
C ASN A 409 8.10 32.18 -5.28
N GLU A 410 6.99 32.07 -6.03
CA GLU A 410 5.63 32.14 -5.48
C GLU A 410 5.35 31.02 -4.46
N TRP A 411 5.76 29.79 -4.76
CA TRP A 411 5.70 28.69 -3.82
C TRP A 411 6.64 28.88 -2.65
N CYS A 412 7.85 29.38 -2.89
CA CYS A 412 8.79 29.67 -1.81
C CYS A 412 8.19 30.66 -0.79
N HIS A 413 7.55 31.74 -1.23
CA HIS A 413 6.83 32.66 -0.34
C HIS A 413 5.72 31.97 0.46
N ARG A 414 4.90 31.12 -0.17
CA ARG A 414 3.85 30.33 0.54
C ARG A 414 4.44 29.41 1.59
N LEU A 415 5.55 28.75 1.24
CA LEU A 415 6.24 27.82 2.12
C LEU A 415 6.86 28.54 3.33
N ILE A 416 7.42 29.74 3.14
CA ILE A 416 7.89 30.61 4.22
C ILE A 416 6.71 31.02 5.10
N HIS A 417 5.66 31.56 4.50
CA HIS A 417 4.46 32.05 5.19
C HIS A 417 3.83 31.00 6.12
N HIS A 418 3.70 29.75 5.65
CA HIS A 418 3.15 28.66 6.46
C HIS A 418 4.19 27.92 7.32
N GLY A 419 5.41 28.44 7.43
CA GLY A 419 6.43 27.93 8.36
C GLY A 419 7.11 26.61 7.93
N HIS A 420 7.04 26.23 6.66
CA HIS A 420 7.68 25.01 6.13
C HIS A 420 9.19 25.03 6.31
N LEU A 421 9.82 26.20 6.16
CA LEU A 421 11.26 26.34 6.33
C LEU A 421 11.67 26.16 7.79
N LYS A 422 10.94 26.77 8.73
CA LYS A 422 11.18 26.58 10.16
C LYS A 422 11.09 25.10 10.54
N TRP A 423 10.14 24.37 9.97
CA TRP A 423 10.03 22.92 10.14
C TRP A 423 11.20 22.16 9.50
N CYS A 424 11.61 22.51 8.28
CA CYS A 424 12.80 21.91 7.65
C CYS A 424 14.06 22.12 8.49
N ILE A 425 14.24 23.30 9.11
CA ILE A 425 15.34 23.60 10.03
C ILE A 425 15.29 22.69 11.26
N PHE A 426 14.09 22.50 11.83
CA PHE A 426 13.89 21.58 12.95
C PHE A 426 14.32 20.16 12.60
N LEU A 427 13.92 19.67 11.41
CA LEU A 427 14.25 18.33 10.92
C LEU A 427 15.74 18.11 10.65
N VAL A 428 16.54 19.17 10.39
CA VAL A 428 17.99 19.03 10.16
C VAL A 428 18.66 18.26 11.30
N ASN A 429 18.33 18.56 12.56
CA ASN A 429 18.98 17.92 13.70
C ASN A 429 18.68 16.42 13.79
N ASP A 430 17.45 16.01 13.48
CA ASP A 430 17.04 14.61 13.51
C ASP A 430 17.63 13.84 12.31
N ILE A 431 17.63 14.45 11.13
CA ILE A 431 18.22 13.87 9.90
C ILE A 431 19.73 13.67 10.04
N CYS A 432 20.42 14.61 10.69
CA CYS A 432 21.85 14.53 10.92
C CYS A 432 22.27 13.36 11.84
N ARG A 433 21.34 12.78 12.62
CA ARG A 433 21.65 11.69 13.57
C ARG A 433 21.60 10.30 12.95
N ASP A 434 20.81 10.12 11.89
CA ASP A 434 20.46 8.79 11.39
C ASP A 434 21.12 8.47 10.01
N ASP A 435 22.26 9.09 9.67
CA ASP A 435 22.97 8.90 8.40
C ASP A 435 22.07 9.11 7.16
N TYR A 436 21.20 10.12 7.23
CA TYR A 436 20.17 10.40 6.22
C TYR A 436 20.57 11.44 5.17
N LEU A 437 21.73 11.10 4.65
CA LEU A 437 22.50 11.57 3.53
C LEU A 437 21.75 12.22 2.34
N ARG A 438 20.74 11.56 1.76
CA ARG A 438 20.08 12.03 0.52
C ARG A 438 19.25 13.29 0.69
N VAL A 439 18.85 13.62 1.91
CA VAL A 439 17.92 14.72 2.20
C VAL A 439 18.67 16.01 2.56
N GLY A 440 19.90 15.90 3.04
CA GLY A 440 20.73 17.04 3.43
C GLY A 440 20.92 18.05 2.30
N SER A 441 21.21 17.59 1.08
CA SER A 441 21.36 18.49 -0.07
C SER A 441 20.04 19.13 -0.49
N CYS A 442 18.89 18.45 -0.39
CA CYS A 442 17.60 19.11 -0.60
C CYS A 442 17.38 20.26 0.39
N LEU A 443 17.71 20.06 1.68
CA LEU A 443 17.58 21.09 2.72
C LEU A 443 18.46 22.30 2.43
N LEU A 444 19.71 22.08 2.04
CA LEU A 444 20.64 23.14 1.68
C LEU A 444 20.10 24.03 0.54
N VAL A 445 19.55 23.42 -0.51
CA VAL A 445 18.97 24.17 -1.63
C VAL A 445 17.70 24.92 -1.24
N ILE A 446 16.84 24.30 -0.41
CA ILE A 446 15.66 24.97 0.14
C ILE A 446 16.07 26.25 0.89
N PHE A 447 17.12 26.17 1.72
CA PHE A 447 17.60 27.32 2.49
C PHE A 447 18.25 28.40 1.64
N GLU A 448 19.06 28.04 0.64
CA GLU A 448 19.65 29.06 -0.25
C GLU A 448 18.59 29.79 -1.07
N ARG A 449 17.60 29.08 -1.61
CA ARG A 449 16.50 29.71 -2.35
C ARG A 449 15.70 30.66 -1.46
N ALA A 450 15.43 30.26 -0.22
CA ALA A 450 14.77 31.12 0.74
C ALA A 450 15.58 32.38 1.08
N LYS A 451 16.89 32.25 1.29
CA LYS A 451 17.80 33.37 1.53
C LYS A 451 17.81 34.35 0.36
N SER A 452 17.78 33.84 -0.88
CA SER A 452 17.77 34.68 -2.09
C SER A 452 16.53 35.59 -2.20
N LEU A 453 15.46 35.30 -1.46
CA LEU A 453 14.25 36.12 -1.39
C LEU A 453 14.32 37.23 -0.32
N GLY A 454 15.47 37.41 0.33
CA GLY A 454 15.68 38.47 1.32
C GLY A 454 15.10 38.17 2.70
N GLU A 455 14.73 36.91 2.97
CA GLU A 455 14.31 36.49 4.30
C GLU A 455 15.52 36.15 5.17
N ASP A 456 15.66 36.87 6.29
CA ASP A 456 16.64 36.57 7.33
C ASP A 456 16.27 35.23 7.98
N LEU A 457 16.87 34.15 7.46
CA LEU A 457 16.66 32.83 8.03
C LEU A 457 17.14 32.82 9.49
N PRO A 458 16.38 32.22 10.42
CA PRO A 458 16.70 32.20 11.86
C PRO A 458 17.88 31.28 12.21
N PHE A 459 18.73 30.96 11.23
CA PHE A 459 20.01 30.35 11.52
C PHE A 459 20.84 31.36 12.30
N SER A 460 20.88 31.19 13.62
CA SER A 460 21.97 31.69 14.44
C SER A 460 23.30 31.38 13.71
N PRO A 461 24.31 32.27 13.75
CA PRO A 461 25.63 32.09 13.14
C PRO A 461 26.43 30.90 13.69
N ALA A 462 25.81 29.89 14.30
CA ALA A 462 26.46 28.64 14.65
C ALA A 462 26.83 27.88 13.36
N GLU A 463 27.88 28.34 12.68
CA GLU A 463 28.52 27.82 11.46
C GLU A 463 28.71 26.30 11.53
N LYS A 464 29.01 25.79 12.74
CA LYS A 464 29.14 24.34 13.01
C LYS A 464 27.90 23.52 12.61
N ARG A 465 26.68 24.06 12.72
CA ARG A 465 25.45 23.34 12.32
C ARG A 465 25.28 23.24 10.81
N ARG A 466 25.94 24.09 10.01
CA ARG A 466 25.88 24.05 8.53
C ARG A 466 27.02 23.22 7.93
N GLN A 467 28.18 23.22 8.57
CA GLN A 467 29.35 22.45 8.17
C GLN A 467 29.05 20.95 8.08
N PHE A 468 28.34 20.40 9.08
CA PHE A 468 28.02 18.98 9.12
C PHE A 468 27.11 18.54 7.96
N PRO A 469 25.93 19.15 7.70
CA PRO A 469 25.10 18.82 6.54
C PRO A 469 25.81 18.93 5.19
N ILE A 470 26.71 19.90 5.00
CA ILE A 470 27.46 20.08 3.74
C ILE A 470 28.45 18.94 3.54
N ALA A 471 29.31 18.69 4.55
CA ALA A 471 30.29 17.60 4.47
C ALA A 471 29.58 16.24 4.29
N GLU A 472 28.45 16.06 4.94
CA GLU A 472 27.68 14.82 4.89
C GLU A 472 26.93 14.64 3.56
N ALA A 473 26.40 15.73 2.99
CA ALA A 473 25.85 15.73 1.63
C ALA A 473 26.91 15.35 0.58
N TRP A 474 28.16 15.80 0.73
CA TRP A 474 29.27 15.39 -0.15
C TRP A 474 29.70 13.95 0.06
N HIS A 475 29.74 13.48 1.31
CA HIS A 475 29.96 12.07 1.61
C HIS A 475 28.91 11.18 0.93
N THR A 476 27.65 11.65 0.86
CA THR A 476 26.57 10.96 0.14
C THR A 476 26.76 10.96 -1.36
N ALA A 477 27.12 12.11 -1.92
CA ALA A 477 27.24 12.30 -3.36
C ALA A 477 28.24 11.30 -3.96
N GLN A 478 29.24 10.88 -3.17
CA GLN A 478 30.16 9.82 -3.57
C GLN A 478 29.50 8.44 -3.73
N TYR A 479 28.42 8.13 -3.02
CA TYR A 479 27.71 6.86 -3.16
C TYR A 479 26.49 6.93 -4.09
N ALA A 480 26.26 8.06 -4.77
CA ALA A 480 25.14 8.20 -5.69
C ALA A 480 25.20 7.08 -6.74
N SER A 481 24.29 6.10 -6.59
CA SER A 481 24.29 4.88 -7.39
C SER A 481 23.99 5.16 -8.88
N ARG A 482 24.24 4.17 -9.74
CA ARG A 482 24.01 4.25 -11.19
C ARG A 482 22.62 4.78 -11.55
N ASP A 483 21.59 4.50 -10.74
CA ASP A 483 20.19 4.86 -11.03
C ASP A 483 19.67 6.07 -10.25
N ASP A 484 20.52 6.82 -9.53
CA ASP A 484 20.04 7.92 -8.69
C ASP A 484 19.73 9.19 -9.54
N PRO A 485 18.49 9.73 -9.51
CA PRO A 485 18.10 10.96 -10.21
C PRO A 485 18.67 12.24 -9.56
N TYR A 486 19.84 12.15 -8.94
CA TYR A 486 20.40 13.21 -8.09
C TYR A 486 21.36 14.15 -8.80
N VAL A 487 21.52 14.03 -10.12
CA VAL A 487 22.45 14.88 -10.89
C VAL A 487 22.09 16.36 -10.74
N ASP A 488 20.80 16.68 -10.74
CA ASP A 488 20.30 18.05 -10.57
C ASP A 488 20.64 18.66 -9.21
N GLY A 489 20.68 17.82 -8.16
CA GLY A 489 21.03 18.24 -6.80
C GLY A 489 22.51 18.57 -6.62
N ILE A 490 23.39 18.05 -7.47
CA ILE A 490 24.84 18.25 -7.35
C ILE A 490 25.24 19.69 -7.63
N GLN A 491 24.71 20.31 -8.68
CA GLN A 491 25.02 21.71 -8.99
C GLN A 491 24.59 22.64 -7.86
N ALA A 492 23.42 22.37 -7.30
CA ALA A 492 22.89 23.13 -6.20
C ALA A 492 23.71 22.90 -4.91
N LEU A 493 24.20 21.67 -4.67
CA LEU A 493 25.16 21.39 -3.59
C LEU A 493 26.50 22.11 -3.79
N VAL A 494 27.03 22.17 -5.02
CA VAL A 494 28.23 22.95 -5.36
C VAL A 494 28.03 24.41 -5.01
N MET A 495 26.92 24.99 -5.48
CA MET A 495 26.56 26.38 -5.24
C MET A 495 26.49 26.69 -3.74
N VAL A 496 25.75 25.87 -2.98
CA VAL A 496 25.63 26.05 -1.52
C VAL A 496 26.99 25.94 -0.83
N THR A 497 27.83 25.00 -1.28
CA THR A 497 29.17 24.82 -0.72
C THR A 497 30.01 26.08 -0.94
N ARG A 498 30.03 26.63 -2.15
CA ARG A 498 30.73 27.88 -2.46
C ARG A 498 30.23 29.06 -1.63
N LEU A 499 28.91 29.24 -1.54
CA LEU A 499 28.29 30.27 -0.71
C LEU A 499 28.71 30.13 0.76
N HIS A 500 28.80 28.90 1.25
CA HIS A 500 29.29 28.65 2.60
C HIS A 500 30.78 29.00 2.73
N LEU A 501 31.62 28.58 1.77
CA LEU A 501 33.06 28.89 1.74
C LEU A 501 33.33 30.40 1.79
N THR A 502 32.52 31.20 1.08
CA THR A 502 32.65 32.68 1.11
C THR A 502 32.19 33.32 2.41
N ALA A 503 31.40 32.61 3.22
CA ALA A 503 30.81 33.13 4.45
C ALA A 503 31.48 32.57 5.73
N LEU A 504 32.53 31.76 5.55
CA LEU A 504 33.26 31.13 6.66
C LEU A 504 34.22 32.13 7.29
N ASP A 505 34.18 32.21 8.63
CA ASP A 505 35.21 32.88 9.44
C ASP A 505 36.50 32.03 9.54
N ASP A 506 37.61 32.65 9.93
CA ASP A 506 38.93 32.02 10.13
C ASP A 506 38.93 30.94 11.23
N SER A 507 37.81 30.79 11.95
CA SER A 507 37.64 29.88 13.09
C SER A 507 37.45 28.39 12.71
N VAL A 508 37.40 28.06 11.43
CA VAL A 508 37.06 26.71 10.96
C VAL A 508 38.29 25.80 10.90
N PRO A 509 38.23 24.59 11.49
CA PRO A 509 39.38 23.69 11.52
C PRO A 509 39.86 23.33 10.11
N ARG A 510 41.17 23.42 9.88
CA ARG A 510 41.84 23.03 8.62
C ARG A 510 41.48 21.62 8.15
N GLU A 511 41.35 20.70 9.10
CA GLU A 511 40.98 19.31 8.83
C GLU A 511 39.64 19.19 8.11
N TRP A 512 38.72 20.14 8.33
CA TRP A 512 37.42 20.16 7.69
C TRP A 512 37.52 20.45 6.19
N PHE A 513 38.34 21.41 5.76
CA PHE A 513 38.52 21.72 4.33
C PHE A 513 39.17 20.56 3.59
N ALA A 514 40.19 19.94 4.19
CA ALA A 514 40.85 18.77 3.61
C ALA A 514 39.89 17.57 3.49
N ASP A 515 39.07 17.29 4.51
CA ASP A 515 38.06 16.23 4.47
C ASP A 515 36.97 16.54 3.42
N LEU A 516 36.49 17.79 3.37
CA LEU A 516 35.51 18.24 2.38
C LEU A 516 36.05 18.09 0.95
N ALA A 517 37.27 18.56 0.67
CA ALA A 517 37.93 18.42 -0.62
C ALA A 517 38.04 16.94 -1.02
N ALA A 518 38.44 16.06 -0.10
CA ALA A 518 38.52 14.63 -0.35
C ALA A 518 37.14 14.01 -0.68
N LYS A 519 36.07 14.45 0.00
CA LYS A 519 34.69 14.00 -0.28
C LYS A 519 34.20 14.50 -1.65
N VAL A 520 34.42 15.78 -1.98
CA VAL A 520 34.11 16.36 -3.31
C VAL A 520 34.86 15.60 -4.41
N HIS A 521 36.14 15.30 -4.19
CA HIS A 521 36.96 14.52 -5.13
C HIS A 521 36.39 13.12 -5.39
N ARG A 522 36.07 12.38 -4.32
CA ARG A 522 35.46 11.04 -4.45
C ARG A 522 34.13 11.09 -5.20
N ALA A 523 33.29 12.08 -4.89
CA ALA A 523 32.05 12.30 -5.61
C ALA A 523 32.27 12.63 -7.10
N LEU A 524 33.27 13.44 -7.42
CA LEU A 524 33.64 13.80 -8.79
C LEU A 524 34.07 12.56 -9.58
N VAL A 525 34.96 11.74 -9.01
CA VAL A 525 35.45 10.51 -9.65
C VAL A 525 34.29 9.56 -9.94
N ASN A 526 33.36 9.37 -8.99
CA ASN A 526 32.23 8.48 -9.18
C ASN A 526 31.24 9.01 -10.23
N LEU A 527 31.03 10.33 -10.29
CA LEU A 527 30.22 10.96 -11.33
C LEU A 527 30.84 10.81 -12.72
N GLN A 528 32.18 10.93 -12.85
CA GLN A 528 32.91 10.69 -14.10
C GLN A 528 32.84 9.21 -14.54
N GLN A 529 32.92 8.26 -13.62
CA GLN A 529 32.70 6.84 -13.93
C GLN A 529 31.28 6.60 -14.45
N LYS A 530 30.28 7.25 -13.84
CA LYS A 530 28.88 7.19 -14.28
C LYS A 530 28.70 7.79 -15.68
N GLN A 531 29.29 8.96 -15.94
CA GLN A 531 29.31 9.59 -17.27
C GLN A 531 29.84 8.61 -18.31
N THR A 532 31.01 8.00 -18.06
CA THR A 532 31.63 7.00 -18.96
C THR A 532 30.67 5.85 -19.28
N PHE A 533 29.96 5.34 -18.28
CA PHE A 533 28.95 4.30 -18.47
C PHE A 533 27.78 4.76 -19.35
N HIS A 534 27.24 5.97 -19.11
CA HIS A 534 26.15 6.53 -19.91
C HIS A 534 26.58 6.82 -21.36
N VAL A 535 27.82 7.24 -21.60
CA VAL A 535 28.37 7.46 -22.96
C VAL A 535 28.33 6.15 -23.73
N ASN A 536 28.81 5.07 -23.09
CA ASN A 536 28.79 3.74 -23.67
C ASN A 536 27.36 3.22 -23.93
N ALA A 537 26.38 3.70 -23.17
CA ALA A 537 24.97 3.35 -23.34
C ALA A 537 24.19 4.26 -24.31
N GLY A 538 24.81 5.31 -24.87
CA GLY A 538 24.17 6.25 -25.79
C GLY A 538 23.10 7.16 -25.17
N ILE A 539 23.16 7.40 -23.86
CA ILE A 539 22.19 8.24 -23.13
C ILE A 539 22.70 9.69 -23.10
N ALA A 540 21.83 10.66 -23.39
CA ALA A 540 22.13 12.10 -23.36
C ALA A 540 22.61 12.56 -21.96
N GLN A 541 23.58 13.48 -21.91
CA GLN A 541 24.40 13.74 -20.71
C GLN A 541 24.62 15.21 -20.32
N ALA A 542 23.95 16.17 -20.97
CA ALA A 542 24.22 17.59 -20.74
C ALA A 542 24.20 18.00 -19.25
N GLU A 543 23.27 17.44 -18.47
CA GLU A 543 23.16 17.69 -17.02
C GLU A 543 24.34 17.09 -16.23
N ILE A 544 24.77 15.88 -16.58
CA ILE A 544 25.93 15.20 -15.95
C ILE A 544 27.21 15.98 -16.28
N ASP A 545 27.39 16.41 -17.52
CA ASP A 545 28.55 17.18 -17.96
C ASP A 545 28.64 18.51 -17.22
N ALA A 546 27.52 19.22 -17.09
CA ALA A 546 27.43 20.48 -16.36
C ALA A 546 27.71 20.29 -14.86
N ALA A 547 27.20 19.21 -14.25
CA ALA A 547 27.49 18.86 -12.86
C ALA A 547 28.97 18.52 -12.64
N ILE A 548 29.59 17.73 -13.53
CA ILE A 548 31.02 17.41 -13.49
C ILE A 548 31.86 18.69 -13.60
N SER A 549 31.51 19.59 -14.52
CA SER A 549 32.22 20.87 -14.67
C SER A 549 32.17 21.67 -13.37
N SER A 550 30.97 21.86 -12.81
CA SER A 550 30.79 22.62 -11.56
C SER A 550 31.57 22.01 -10.39
N MET A 551 31.62 20.68 -10.30
CA MET A 551 32.38 19.97 -9.27
C MET A 551 33.90 20.09 -9.44
N LYS A 552 34.42 20.08 -10.67
CA LYS A 552 35.84 20.32 -10.94
C LYS A 552 36.26 21.71 -10.47
N ASP A 553 35.44 22.70 -10.77
CA ASP A 553 35.71 24.07 -10.37
C ASP A 553 35.71 24.18 -8.84
N LEU A 554 34.70 23.62 -8.14
CA LEU A 554 34.67 23.59 -6.67
C LEU A 554 35.87 22.85 -6.06
N HIS A 555 36.26 21.72 -6.64
CA HIS A 555 37.43 20.96 -6.17
C HIS A 555 38.72 21.79 -6.29
N THR A 556 38.83 22.58 -7.36
CA THR A 556 39.96 23.50 -7.56
C THR A 556 39.94 24.62 -6.52
N ASP A 557 38.77 25.23 -6.28
CA ASP A 557 38.59 26.27 -5.25
C ASP A 557 39.02 25.76 -3.87
N LEU A 558 38.56 24.55 -3.49
CA LEU A 558 38.93 23.91 -2.22
C LEU A 558 40.42 23.60 -2.13
N GLY A 559 41.04 23.20 -3.26
CA GLY A 559 42.48 22.98 -3.34
C GLY A 559 43.27 24.25 -3.04
N HIS A 560 42.91 25.37 -3.68
CA HIS A 560 43.53 26.67 -3.43
C HIS A 560 43.37 27.12 -1.99
N MET A 561 42.17 26.99 -1.39
CA MET A 561 41.97 27.33 0.02
C MET A 561 42.84 26.50 0.95
N VAL A 562 43.01 25.20 0.68
CA VAL A 562 43.90 24.34 1.46
C VAL A 562 45.36 24.77 1.30
N GLU A 563 45.79 25.19 0.11
CA GLU A 563 47.16 25.66 -0.16
C GLU A 563 47.46 27.01 0.50
N GLU A 564 46.59 28.02 0.33
CA GLU A 564 46.73 29.36 0.92
C GLU A 564 46.84 29.27 2.44
N TRP A 565 46.01 28.43 3.07
CA TRP A 565 46.07 28.23 4.52
C TRP A 565 47.39 27.58 4.96
N ASN A 566 47.90 26.63 4.17
CA ASN A 566 49.20 25.99 4.45
C ASN A 566 50.36 26.98 4.37
N ILE A 567 50.23 28.03 3.56
CA ILE A 567 51.23 29.09 3.40
C ILE A 567 51.15 30.05 4.60
N SER A 568 49.96 30.55 4.94
CA SER A 568 49.76 31.46 6.08
C SER A 568 50.32 30.87 7.38
N GLN A 569 50.13 29.58 7.61
CA GLN A 569 50.65 28.92 8.81
C GLN A 569 52.20 28.88 8.85
N ARG A 570 52.85 28.68 7.70
CA ARG A 570 54.33 28.70 7.67
C ARG A 570 54.87 30.08 7.98
N ASP A 571 54.17 31.13 7.57
CA ASP A 571 54.57 32.51 7.82
C ASP A 571 54.34 32.89 9.30
N ASP A 572 53.27 32.41 9.92
CA ASP A 572 53.03 32.57 11.38
C ASP A 572 54.06 31.80 12.22
N GLU A 573 54.40 30.56 11.81
CA GLU A 573 55.45 29.76 12.48
C GLU A 573 56.85 30.38 12.30
N ALA A 574 57.13 31.01 11.15
CA ALA A 574 58.40 31.66 10.87
C ALA A 574 58.54 33.05 11.50
N SER A 575 57.44 33.74 11.79
CA SER A 575 57.44 35.07 12.42
C SER A 575 57.32 35.04 13.95
N GLY A 576 56.87 33.91 14.52
CA GLY A 576 56.83 33.66 15.95
C GLY A 576 58.12 33.07 16.56
N SER A 577 59.12 32.75 15.74
CA SER A 577 60.46 32.30 16.15
C SER A 577 61.48 33.43 16.08
#